data_AF-A0A1S3QIK0-F1
#
_entry.id   AF-A0A1S3QIK0-F1
#
_cell.length_a   1.000
_cell.length_b   1.000
_cell.length_c   1.000
_cell.angle_alpha   90.00
_cell.angle_beta   90.00
_cell.angle_gamma   90.00
#
_symmetry.space_group_name_H-M   'P 1'
#
loop_
_entity.id
_entity.type
_entity.pdbx_description
1 polymer ?
#
loop_
_entity_poly.entity_id
_entity_poly.type
_entity_poly.pdbx_seq_one_letter_code
_entity_poly.pdbx_strand_id
1 'polypeptide(L)'
;MESSAAVILAVVSLLRICNGHSPSPESKAAIGCSKASTNLIGCSKVQRCGLDSLASLSTCPGAVERVVEVFHVLVQNLQNPDSDPTVLQKNYQAMLRWLRVSAESSSLADLVNEDLLPVLKKRVCDVRWEVLDSTLEFLGQLCEALSCTVTPILLEALCDQESYVRASAISALARTLPLSDQQGEPGNQTQEQTLGQLLHILSQDSEGFPRRAVVQFFINWLKTHPSSSSSSSSSLRSVLSLGSTDLDWEVKVHTLELVELLMEETLPGHQESELGSAPPPYGGSGGTNLLTHTDLTHTLRCDAKPALTPSNTHHN
;
A
#
# COMPACT_ATOMS: atom_id res chain seq x y z
N MET A 1 4.99 -23.31 23.49
CA MET A 1 5.35 -21.87 23.58
C MET A 1 6.85 -21.64 23.41
N GLU A 2 7.73 -22.43 24.02
CA GLU A 2 9.19 -22.22 23.90
C GLU A 2 9.74 -22.35 22.46
N SER A 3 9.13 -23.21 21.63
CA SER A 3 9.62 -23.46 20.27
C SER A 3 9.48 -22.27 19.31
N SER A 4 8.40 -21.48 19.39
CA SER A 4 8.18 -20.34 18.48
C SER A 4 9.10 -19.16 18.84
N ALA A 5 9.25 -18.87 20.13
CA ALA A 5 10.14 -17.82 20.62
C ALA A 5 11.61 -18.08 20.21
N ALA A 6 12.08 -19.33 20.31
CA ALA A 6 13.43 -19.70 19.88
C ALA A 6 13.64 -19.48 18.37
N VAL A 7 12.63 -19.80 17.55
CA VAL A 7 12.68 -19.58 16.10
C VAL A 7 12.72 -18.09 15.75
N ILE A 8 11.90 -17.26 16.41
CA ILE A 8 11.92 -15.80 16.22
C ILE A 8 13.32 -15.26 16.54
N LEU A 9 13.91 -15.63 17.68
CA LEU A 9 15.24 -15.19 18.07
C LEU A 9 16.34 -15.66 17.11
N ALA A 10 16.22 -16.87 16.55
CA ALA A 10 17.15 -17.37 15.55
C ALA A 10 17.09 -16.54 14.26
N VAL A 11 15.89 -16.22 13.77
CA VAL A 11 15.69 -15.38 12.58
C VAL A 11 16.19 -13.95 12.82
N VAL A 12 15.88 -13.36 13.98
CA VAL A 12 16.40 -12.04 14.39
C VAL A 12 17.93 -12.04 14.42
N SER A 13 18.56 -13.09 14.97
CA SER A 13 20.02 -13.22 15.01
C SER A 13 20.62 -13.35 13.62
N LEU A 14 19.98 -14.10 12.72
CA LEU A 14 20.40 -14.22 11.33
C LEU A 14 20.39 -12.86 10.61
N LEU A 15 19.33 -12.07 10.78
CA LEU A 15 19.22 -10.73 10.19
C LEU A 15 20.30 -9.78 10.75
N ARG A 16 20.57 -9.83 12.07
CA ARG A 16 21.67 -9.07 12.68
C ARG A 16 23.02 -9.41 12.08
N ILE A 17 23.31 -10.70 11.88
CA ILE A 17 24.53 -11.17 11.22
C ILE A 17 24.60 -10.66 9.78
N CYS A 18 23.49 -10.70 9.03
CA CYS A 18 23.46 -10.17 7.67
C CYS A 18 23.77 -8.67 7.60
N ASN A 19 23.42 -7.91 8.64
CA ASN A 19 23.79 -6.50 8.78
C ASN A 19 25.21 -6.26 9.31
N GLY A 20 26.00 -7.32 9.52
CA GLY A 20 27.37 -7.20 10.05
C GLY A 20 27.45 -7.00 11.56
N HIS A 21 26.34 -7.13 12.31
CA HIS A 21 26.40 -7.08 13.77
C HIS A 21 27.01 -8.37 14.32
N SER A 22 27.91 -8.23 15.30
CA SER A 22 28.48 -9.39 15.96
C SER A 22 27.39 -10.13 16.76
N PRO A 23 27.25 -11.46 16.63
CA PRO A 23 26.32 -12.22 17.44
C PRO A 23 26.63 -12.06 18.94
N SER A 24 25.58 -12.05 19.78
CA SER A 24 25.75 -12.02 21.23
C SER A 24 26.58 -13.22 21.71
N PRO A 25 27.24 -13.15 22.88
CA PRO A 25 28.04 -14.27 23.40
C PRO A 25 27.28 -15.60 23.46
N GLU A 26 26.00 -15.55 23.82
CA GLU A 26 25.07 -16.70 23.86
C GLU A 26 24.79 -17.25 22.45
N SER A 27 24.58 -16.36 21.48
CA SER A 27 24.38 -16.72 20.07
C SER A 27 25.64 -17.29 19.42
N LYS A 28 26.83 -16.82 19.83
CA LYS A 28 28.12 -17.37 19.39
C LYS A 28 28.31 -18.82 19.82
N ALA A 29 27.82 -19.19 21.01
CA ALA A 29 27.86 -20.56 21.50
C ALA A 29 26.92 -21.49 20.71
N ALA A 30 25.74 -21.00 20.31
CA ALA A 30 24.75 -21.77 19.55
C ALA A 30 25.08 -21.89 18.04
N ILE A 31 25.62 -20.84 17.43
CA ILE A 31 25.87 -20.79 15.97
C ILE A 31 27.26 -21.36 15.62
N GLY A 32 28.18 -21.42 16.60
CA GLY A 32 29.58 -21.74 16.37
C GLY A 32 30.26 -20.61 15.60
N CYS A 33 31.35 -20.06 16.13
CA CYS A 33 32.08 -18.97 15.47
C CYS A 33 32.78 -19.51 14.20
N SER A 34 32.06 -19.53 13.09
CA SER A 34 32.53 -20.06 11.81
C SER A 34 32.73 -18.93 10.81
N LYS A 35 33.77 -19.01 9.98
CA LYS A 35 33.96 -18.20 8.75
C LYS A 35 32.72 -18.19 7.84
N ALA A 36 31.77 -19.10 8.03
CA ALA A 36 30.50 -19.10 7.32
C ALA A 36 29.61 -17.87 7.64
N SER A 37 29.68 -17.29 8.85
CA SER A 37 28.84 -16.13 9.20
C SER A 37 29.27 -14.85 8.48
N THR A 38 30.56 -14.69 8.17
CA THR A 38 31.06 -13.56 7.38
C THR A 38 30.54 -13.58 5.95
N ASN A 39 30.22 -14.77 5.40
CA ASN A 39 29.66 -14.90 4.05
C ASN A 39 28.18 -14.48 3.97
N LEU A 40 27.52 -14.30 5.11
CA LEU A 40 26.11 -13.89 5.17
C LEU A 40 25.95 -12.37 5.21
N ILE A 41 27.01 -11.63 5.51
CA ILE A 41 26.99 -10.16 5.58
C ILE A 41 26.63 -9.59 4.20
N GLY A 42 25.60 -8.75 4.14
CA GLY A 42 25.08 -8.16 2.91
C GLY A 42 24.33 -9.12 1.99
N CYS A 43 24.06 -10.36 2.42
CA CYS A 43 23.36 -11.33 1.57
C CYS A 43 21.86 -11.03 1.47
N SER A 44 21.47 -10.26 0.44
CA SER A 44 20.07 -9.84 0.22
C SER A 44 19.11 -11.03 0.09
N LYS A 45 19.54 -12.16 -0.48
CA LYS A 45 18.71 -13.38 -0.56
C LYS A 45 18.33 -13.91 0.82
N VAL A 46 19.31 -13.95 1.74
CA VAL A 46 19.10 -14.44 3.11
C VAL A 46 18.29 -13.44 3.91
N GLN A 47 18.57 -12.13 3.79
CA GLN A 47 17.78 -11.09 4.44
C GLN A 47 16.31 -11.13 4.03
N ARG A 48 16.01 -11.23 2.73
CA ARG A 48 14.64 -11.33 2.24
C ARG A 48 13.90 -12.56 2.77
N CYS A 49 14.54 -13.72 2.73
CA CYS A 49 13.96 -14.96 3.28
C CYS A 49 13.73 -14.85 4.80
N GLY A 50 14.70 -14.26 5.52
CA GLY A 50 14.58 -13.99 6.95
C GLY A 50 13.42 -13.05 7.27
N LEU A 51 13.22 -11.99 6.48
CA LEU A 51 12.12 -11.04 6.64
C LEU A 51 10.76 -11.66 6.34
N ASP A 52 10.65 -12.48 5.28
CA ASP A 52 9.41 -13.22 4.98
C ASP A 52 9.05 -14.20 6.10
N SER A 53 10.07 -14.89 6.63
CA SER A 53 9.91 -15.79 7.78
C SER A 53 9.48 -15.00 9.01
N LEU A 54 10.11 -13.86 9.29
CA LEU A 54 9.79 -13.01 10.42
C LEU A 54 8.37 -12.46 10.32
N ALA A 55 7.93 -12.03 9.13
CA ALA A 55 6.56 -11.60 8.86
C ALA A 55 5.54 -12.72 9.13
N SER A 56 5.86 -13.96 8.75
CA SER A 56 5.01 -15.13 8.98
C SER A 56 4.94 -15.54 10.45
N LEU A 57 6.01 -15.33 11.20
CA LEU A 57 6.09 -15.64 12.63
C LEU A 57 5.27 -14.69 13.51
N SER A 58 4.79 -13.56 12.99
CA SER A 58 3.96 -12.62 13.76
C SER A 58 2.64 -13.24 14.22
N THR A 59 2.14 -14.28 13.53
CA THR A 59 0.90 -14.98 13.89
C THR A 59 1.13 -16.14 14.86
N CYS A 60 2.36 -16.40 15.29
CA CYS A 60 2.66 -17.50 16.21
C CYS A 60 2.32 -17.15 17.67
N PRO A 61 1.95 -18.15 18.49
CA PRO A 61 1.81 -17.95 19.94
C PRO A 61 3.14 -17.47 20.53
N GLY A 62 3.10 -16.46 21.39
CA GLY A 62 4.30 -15.88 21.99
C GLY A 62 4.97 -14.77 21.18
N ALA A 63 4.36 -14.30 20.09
CA ALA A 63 4.91 -13.24 19.24
C ALA A 63 4.85 -11.86 19.93
N VAL A 64 3.76 -11.54 20.63
CA VAL A 64 3.55 -10.22 21.28
C VAL A 64 4.69 -9.89 22.25
N GLU A 65 5.20 -10.90 22.94
CA GLU A 65 6.28 -10.79 23.92
C GLU A 65 7.65 -10.48 23.28
N ARG A 66 7.78 -10.59 21.95
CA ARG A 66 9.03 -10.40 21.18
C ARG A 66 9.00 -9.20 20.25
N VAL A 67 7.93 -8.42 20.28
CA VAL A 67 7.69 -7.30 19.37
C VAL A 67 8.84 -6.31 19.44
N VAL A 68 9.28 -5.92 20.65
CA VAL A 68 10.35 -4.94 20.82
C VAL A 68 11.65 -5.42 20.19
N GLU A 69 12.07 -6.67 20.42
CA GLU A 69 13.30 -7.22 19.83
C GLU A 69 13.21 -7.32 18.30
N VAL A 70 12.03 -7.65 17.77
CA VAL A 70 11.77 -7.71 16.33
C VAL A 70 11.81 -6.33 15.70
N PHE A 71 11.11 -5.34 16.27
CA PHE A 71 11.16 -3.98 15.75
C PHE A 71 12.57 -3.41 15.79
N HIS A 72 13.35 -3.70 16.84
CA HIS A 72 14.73 -3.24 16.90
C HIS A 72 15.56 -3.73 15.70
N VAL A 73 15.47 -5.02 15.33
CA VAL A 73 16.20 -5.52 14.15
C VAL A 73 15.63 -4.98 12.83
N LEU A 74 14.31 -4.77 12.75
CA LEU A 74 13.68 -4.19 11.57
C LEU A 74 14.12 -2.73 11.37
N VAL A 75 14.23 -1.93 12.44
CA VAL A 75 14.76 -0.56 12.39
C VAL A 75 16.24 -0.56 12.02
N GLN A 76 17.04 -1.50 12.58
CA GLN A 76 18.45 -1.67 12.20
C GLN A 76 18.62 -1.96 10.69
N ASN A 77 17.76 -2.79 10.10
CA ASN A 77 17.77 -3.02 8.65
C ASN A 77 17.57 -1.71 7.87
N LEU A 78 16.61 -0.87 8.29
CA LEU A 78 16.35 0.42 7.64
C LEU A 78 17.50 1.42 7.81
N GLN A 79 18.33 1.29 8.84
CA GLN A 79 19.48 2.17 9.05
C GLN A 79 20.67 1.83 8.14
N ASN A 80 20.74 0.62 7.59
CA ASN A 80 21.85 0.22 6.72
C ASN A 80 21.70 0.84 5.32
N PRO A 81 22.51 1.86 4.94
CA PRO A 81 22.34 2.60 3.69
C PRO A 81 22.43 1.71 2.44
N ASP A 82 23.24 0.66 2.50
CA ASP A 82 23.54 -0.26 1.40
C ASP A 82 22.48 -1.36 1.24
N SER A 83 21.41 -1.33 2.01
CA SER A 83 20.31 -2.28 1.87
C SER A 83 19.72 -2.22 0.48
N ASP A 84 19.56 -3.39 -0.12
CA ASP A 84 18.87 -3.58 -1.40
C ASP A 84 17.40 -3.11 -1.30
N PRO A 85 16.85 -2.43 -2.31
CA PRO A 85 15.46 -1.93 -2.24
C PRO A 85 14.43 -3.02 -1.94
N THR A 86 14.63 -4.24 -2.45
CA THR A 86 13.71 -5.36 -2.20
C THR A 86 13.83 -5.93 -0.78
N VAL A 87 14.98 -5.74 -0.11
CA VAL A 87 15.14 -6.01 1.32
C VAL A 87 14.36 -4.98 2.13
N LEU A 88 14.45 -3.70 1.79
CA LEU A 88 13.70 -2.63 2.46
C LEU A 88 12.19 -2.82 2.31
N GLN A 89 11.71 -3.14 1.11
CA GLN A 89 10.30 -3.44 0.86
C GLN A 89 9.79 -4.59 1.73
N LYS A 90 10.53 -5.71 1.81
CA LYS A 90 10.17 -6.84 2.69
C LYS A 90 10.25 -6.47 4.17
N ASN A 91 11.15 -5.56 4.53
CA ASN A 91 11.27 -5.06 5.88
C ASN A 91 10.03 -4.27 6.29
N TYR A 92 9.52 -3.39 5.41
CA TYR A 92 8.25 -2.69 5.62
C TYR A 92 7.07 -3.66 5.75
N GLN A 93 6.98 -4.66 4.87
CA GLN A 93 5.93 -5.70 4.95
C GLN A 93 5.97 -6.46 6.28
N ALA A 94 7.17 -6.83 6.75
CA ALA A 94 7.34 -7.44 8.06
C ALA A 94 6.89 -6.48 9.18
N MET A 95 7.36 -5.23 9.17
CA MET A 95 6.96 -4.23 10.18
C MET A 95 5.43 -4.12 10.31
N LEU A 96 4.69 -4.01 9.20
CA LEU A 96 3.21 -3.92 9.23
C LEU A 96 2.56 -5.15 9.87
N ARG A 97 3.08 -6.35 9.61
CA ARG A 97 2.57 -7.60 10.20
C ARG A 97 2.78 -7.61 11.71
N TRP A 98 3.90 -7.09 12.19
CA TRP A 98 4.18 -7.00 13.62
C TRP A 98 3.40 -5.86 14.29
N LEU A 99 3.23 -4.70 13.64
CA LEU A 99 2.38 -3.60 14.14
C LEU A 99 0.96 -4.09 14.47
N ARG A 100 0.35 -4.87 13.57
CA ARG A 100 -1.02 -5.39 13.74
C ARG A 100 -1.19 -6.30 14.95
N VAL A 101 -0.14 -7.01 15.36
CA VAL A 101 -0.15 -7.92 16.52
C VAL A 101 0.10 -7.16 17.83
N SER A 102 0.45 -5.88 17.74
CA SER A 102 0.96 -5.07 18.86
C SER A 102 0.21 -3.76 19.07
N ALA A 103 -0.94 -3.60 18.42
CA ALA A 103 -1.69 -2.34 18.32
C ALA A 103 -2.14 -1.73 19.66
N GLU A 104 -2.02 -2.46 20.78
CA GLU A 104 -2.44 -2.01 22.11
C GLU A 104 -1.28 -1.57 23.02
N SER A 105 -0.03 -1.61 22.54
CA SER A 105 1.14 -1.34 23.38
C SER A 105 1.61 0.11 23.28
N SER A 106 1.52 0.87 24.38
CA SER A 106 2.03 2.26 24.44
C SER A 106 3.53 2.37 24.15
N SER A 107 4.32 1.35 24.50
CA SER A 107 5.77 1.32 24.22
C SER A 107 6.09 1.24 22.73
N LEU A 108 5.16 0.76 21.90
CA LEU A 108 5.34 0.70 20.45
C LEU A 108 5.13 2.07 19.81
N ALA A 109 4.23 2.91 20.34
CA ALA A 109 4.06 4.28 19.86
C ALA A 109 5.35 5.10 20.08
N ASP A 110 5.98 4.95 21.25
CA ASP A 110 7.27 5.61 21.55
C ASP A 110 8.37 5.12 20.61
N LEU A 111 8.48 3.80 20.42
CA LEU A 111 9.45 3.20 19.49
C LEU A 111 9.27 3.72 18.06
N VAL A 112 8.01 3.88 17.62
CA VAL A 112 7.73 4.39 16.28
C VAL A 112 8.13 5.86 16.16
N ASN A 113 7.78 6.69 17.15
CA ASN A 113 8.07 8.12 17.10
C ASN A 113 9.56 8.44 17.25
N GLU A 114 10.24 7.78 18.19
CA GLU A 114 11.64 8.08 18.54
C GLU A 114 12.64 7.35 17.65
N ASP A 115 12.36 6.12 17.23
CA ASP A 115 13.33 5.31 16.46
C ASP A 115 12.94 5.17 14.98
N LEU A 116 11.68 4.84 14.67
CA LEU A 116 11.29 4.50 13.30
C LEU A 116 11.12 5.75 12.42
N LEU A 117 10.30 6.72 12.83
CA LEU A 117 10.00 7.91 12.03
C LEU A 117 11.25 8.69 11.60
N PRO A 118 12.27 8.91 12.45
CA PRO A 118 13.50 9.56 12.02
C PRO A 118 14.27 8.78 10.94
N VAL A 119 14.22 7.45 10.97
CA VAL A 119 14.85 6.61 9.95
C VAL A 119 14.07 6.67 8.64
N LEU A 120 12.73 6.66 8.69
CA LEU A 120 11.89 6.82 7.50
C LEU A 120 12.06 8.20 6.86
N LYS A 121 12.18 9.26 7.66
CA LYS A 121 12.50 10.62 7.18
C LYS A 121 13.82 10.69 6.42
N LYS A 122 14.81 9.85 6.76
CA LYS A 122 16.05 9.74 5.98
C LYS A 122 15.83 8.95 4.69
N ARG A 123 14.96 7.92 4.72
CA ARG A 123 14.69 7.05 3.57
C ARG A 123 13.84 7.69 2.49
N VAL A 124 12.98 8.64 2.82
CA VAL A 124 12.29 9.51 1.84
C VAL A 124 13.23 10.51 1.15
N CYS A 125 14.53 10.51 1.49
CA CYS A 125 15.57 11.25 0.78
C CYS A 125 16.58 10.32 0.07
N ASP A 126 16.27 9.03 -0.07
CA ASP A 126 17.12 8.08 -0.81
C ASP A 126 17.12 8.44 -2.30
N VAL A 127 18.26 8.24 -2.98
CA VAL A 127 18.39 8.57 -4.40
C VAL A 127 17.70 7.55 -5.32
N ARG A 128 17.36 6.37 -4.78
CA ARG A 128 16.70 5.29 -5.52
C ARG A 128 15.19 5.42 -5.37
N TRP A 129 14.50 5.59 -6.49
CA TRP A 129 13.06 5.77 -6.52
C TRP A 129 12.30 4.58 -5.92
N GLU A 130 12.82 3.35 -6.03
CA GLU A 130 12.20 2.16 -5.45
C GLU A 130 12.15 2.23 -3.92
N VAL A 131 13.16 2.88 -3.32
CA VAL A 131 13.22 3.10 -1.87
C VAL A 131 12.26 4.22 -1.47
N LEU A 132 12.23 5.32 -2.24
CA LEU A 132 11.29 6.42 -2.02
C LEU A 132 9.85 5.93 -2.07
N ASP A 133 9.49 5.24 -3.16
CA ASP A 133 8.18 4.67 -3.45
C ASP A 133 7.70 3.76 -2.30
N SER A 134 8.47 2.73 -1.97
CA SER A 134 8.13 1.79 -0.90
C SER A 134 8.12 2.43 0.50
N THR A 135 8.95 3.45 0.74
CA THR A 135 8.94 4.19 2.01
C THR A 135 7.67 5.02 2.16
N LEU A 136 7.23 5.71 1.10
CA LEU A 136 6.02 6.54 1.11
C LEU A 136 4.76 5.67 1.26
N GLU A 137 4.69 4.54 0.57
CA GLU A 137 3.60 3.57 0.73
C GLU A 137 3.51 3.09 2.19
N PHE A 138 4.66 2.70 2.77
CA PHE A 138 4.74 2.29 4.17
C PHE A 138 4.36 3.41 5.14
N LEU A 139 4.78 4.65 4.90
CA LEU A 139 4.42 5.81 5.73
C LEU A 139 2.92 6.05 5.76
N GLY A 140 2.24 5.94 4.61
CA GLY A 140 0.78 6.05 4.55
C GLY A 140 0.09 5.00 5.42
N GLN A 141 0.53 3.74 5.35
CA GLN A 141 -0.02 2.64 6.15
C GLN A 141 0.33 2.76 7.65
N LEU A 142 1.54 3.24 7.97
CA LEU A 142 1.99 3.45 9.34
C LEU A 142 1.14 4.53 10.04
N CYS A 143 0.91 5.66 9.36
CA CYS A 143 0.16 6.76 9.95
C CYS A 143 -1.35 6.51 9.97
N GLU A 144 -1.89 5.69 9.07
CA GLU A 144 -3.26 5.15 9.21
C GLU A 144 -3.40 4.31 10.49
N ALA A 145 -2.38 3.51 10.83
CA ALA A 145 -2.42 2.63 12.01
C ALA A 145 -2.15 3.36 13.34
N LEU A 146 -1.33 4.42 13.35
CA LEU A 146 -0.80 5.04 14.57
C LEU A 146 -1.05 6.55 14.68
N SER A 147 -1.79 7.13 13.73
CA SER A 147 -2.13 8.56 13.71
C SER A 147 -0.91 9.49 13.79
N CYS A 148 0.15 9.22 13.00
CA CYS A 148 1.33 10.09 12.89
C CYS A 148 1.19 11.18 11.83
N THR A 149 1.94 12.28 11.99
CA THR A 149 1.92 13.42 11.06
C THR A 149 3.10 13.38 10.11
N VAL A 150 2.81 13.13 8.83
CA VAL A 150 3.82 13.08 7.74
C VAL A 150 3.44 13.94 6.53
N THR A 151 2.34 14.69 6.60
CA THR A 151 1.81 15.50 5.49
C THR A 151 2.85 16.37 4.77
N PRO A 152 3.76 17.11 5.46
CA PRO A 152 4.75 17.92 4.75
C PRO A 152 5.67 17.10 3.84
N ILE A 153 6.07 15.91 4.28
CA ILE A 153 6.92 14.98 3.51
C ILE A 153 6.18 14.50 2.27
N LEU A 154 4.90 14.15 2.43
CA LEU A 154 4.08 13.67 1.32
C LEU A 154 3.82 14.77 0.28
N LEU A 155 3.59 16.01 0.71
CA LEU A 155 3.40 17.15 -0.19
C LEU A 155 4.66 17.47 -0.99
N GLU A 156 5.85 17.33 -0.39
CA GLU A 156 7.13 17.48 -1.11
C GLU A 156 7.30 16.38 -2.18
N ALA A 157 6.96 15.14 -1.83
CA ALA A 157 7.05 13.99 -2.75
C ALA A 157 6.09 14.05 -3.96
N LEU A 158 5.05 14.91 -3.93
CA LEU A 158 4.20 15.17 -5.09
C LEU A 158 4.95 15.84 -6.25
N CYS A 159 6.11 16.43 -5.98
CA CYS A 159 6.96 17.11 -6.98
C CYS A 159 8.14 16.24 -7.44
N ASP A 160 8.18 14.97 -7.05
CA ASP A 160 9.27 14.06 -7.43
C ASP A 160 9.30 13.83 -8.96
N GLN A 161 10.49 13.59 -9.51
CA GLN A 161 10.66 13.34 -10.94
C GLN A 161 10.06 11.99 -11.37
N GLU A 162 10.01 11.02 -10.46
CA GLU A 162 9.57 9.67 -10.74
C GLU A 162 8.06 9.51 -10.46
N SER A 163 7.30 9.09 -11.48
CA SER A 163 5.84 8.92 -11.36
C SER A 163 5.40 7.98 -10.25
N TYR A 164 6.13 6.89 -10.00
CA TYR A 164 5.80 5.96 -8.92
C TYR A 164 5.85 6.65 -7.55
N VAL A 165 6.87 7.49 -7.32
CA VAL A 165 7.02 8.26 -6.07
C VAL A 165 5.86 9.25 -5.90
N ARG A 166 5.51 9.99 -6.96
CA ARG A 166 4.33 10.89 -6.94
C ARG A 166 3.04 10.12 -6.65
N ALA A 167 2.83 8.98 -7.30
CA ALA A 167 1.63 8.15 -7.10
C ALA A 167 1.53 7.59 -5.66
N SER A 168 2.65 7.14 -5.09
CA SER A 168 2.70 6.66 -3.70
C SER A 168 2.50 7.77 -2.68
N ALA A 169 2.99 8.98 -2.95
CA ALA A 169 2.71 10.15 -2.13
C ALA A 169 1.21 10.49 -2.09
N ILE A 170 0.53 10.46 -3.26
CA ILE A 170 -0.93 10.67 -3.35
C ILE A 170 -1.69 9.59 -2.58
N SER A 171 -1.30 8.32 -2.76
CA SER A 171 -1.91 7.19 -2.06
C SER A 171 -1.69 7.26 -0.54
N ALA A 172 -0.54 7.76 -0.08
CA ALA A 172 -0.28 8.00 1.33
C ALA A 172 -1.13 9.16 1.86
N LEU A 173 -1.25 10.27 1.11
CA LEU A 173 -2.12 11.41 1.49
C LEU A 173 -3.57 10.98 1.66
N ALA A 174 -4.07 10.08 0.80
CA ALA A 174 -5.43 9.54 0.90
C ALA A 174 -5.73 8.85 2.24
N ARG A 175 -4.69 8.36 2.93
CA ARG A 175 -4.79 7.66 4.22
C ARG A 175 -4.54 8.58 5.41
N THR A 176 -3.72 9.62 5.24
CA THR A 176 -3.22 10.43 6.36
C THR A 176 -3.88 11.80 6.47
N LEU A 177 -4.49 12.32 5.41
CA LEU A 177 -5.09 13.66 5.44
C LEU A 177 -6.40 13.61 6.21
N PRO A 178 -6.53 14.32 7.36
CA PRO A 178 -7.80 14.43 8.06
C PRO A 178 -8.73 15.34 7.23
N LEU A 179 -9.59 14.71 6.43
CA LEU A 179 -10.57 15.41 5.63
C LEU A 179 -11.73 15.79 6.56
N SER A 180 -11.76 17.05 7.00
CA SER A 180 -12.82 17.56 7.88
C SER A 180 -13.88 18.28 7.06
N ASP A 181 -15.16 18.03 7.36
CA ASP A 181 -16.30 18.74 6.77
C ASP A 181 -16.49 20.18 7.32
N GLN A 182 -15.65 20.63 8.27
CA GLN A 182 -15.76 21.94 8.91
C GLN A 182 -14.98 23.01 8.13
N GLN A 183 -15.64 23.71 7.22
CA GLN A 183 -15.11 24.92 6.58
C GLN A 183 -14.82 26.01 7.62
N GLY A 184 -13.56 26.44 7.73
CA GLY A 184 -13.16 27.62 8.51
C GLY A 184 -12.03 27.41 9.53
N GLU A 185 -11.64 26.17 9.82
CA GLU A 185 -10.49 25.87 10.68
C GLU A 185 -9.16 25.90 9.90
N PRO A 186 -8.00 26.12 10.56
CA PRO A 186 -6.68 26.14 9.91
C PRO A 186 -6.37 24.87 9.08
N GLY A 187 -6.96 23.73 9.44
CA GLY A 187 -6.86 22.47 8.68
C GLY A 187 -7.45 22.55 7.26
N ASN A 188 -8.40 23.45 7.02
CA ASN A 188 -9.05 23.61 5.73
C ASN A 188 -8.12 24.22 4.65
N GLN A 189 -7.15 25.07 5.04
CA GLN A 189 -6.22 25.67 4.07
C GLN A 189 -5.25 24.64 3.49
N THR A 190 -4.66 23.79 4.34
CA THR A 190 -3.77 22.71 3.89
C THR A 190 -4.53 21.72 3.03
N GLN A 191 -5.78 21.41 3.38
CA GLN A 191 -6.66 20.56 2.59
C GLN A 191 -6.94 21.18 1.21
N GLU A 192 -7.39 22.43 1.14
CA GLU A 192 -7.67 23.13 -0.13
C GLU A 192 -6.42 23.20 -1.03
N GLN A 193 -5.26 23.51 -0.46
CA GLN A 193 -3.98 23.50 -1.20
C GLN A 193 -3.64 22.11 -1.73
N THR A 194 -3.82 21.08 -0.90
CA THR A 194 -3.59 19.68 -1.29
C THR A 194 -4.53 19.30 -2.43
N LEU A 195 -5.83 19.58 -2.33
CA LEU A 195 -6.80 19.30 -3.37
C LEU A 195 -6.48 20.06 -4.67
N GLY A 196 -6.05 21.32 -4.58
CA GLY A 196 -5.58 22.09 -5.73
C GLY A 196 -4.38 21.43 -6.42
N GLN A 197 -3.41 20.93 -5.66
CA GLN A 197 -2.24 20.23 -6.18
C GLN A 197 -2.62 18.88 -6.82
N LEU A 198 -3.54 18.13 -6.21
CA LEU A 198 -4.05 16.88 -6.80
C LEU A 198 -4.77 17.12 -8.13
N LEU A 199 -5.62 18.15 -8.22
CA LEU A 199 -6.29 18.52 -9.46
C LEU A 199 -5.28 18.99 -10.52
N HIS A 200 -4.22 19.71 -10.11
CA HIS A 200 -3.13 20.07 -11.01
C HIS A 200 -2.45 18.83 -11.59
N ILE A 201 -2.09 17.85 -10.75
CA ILE A 201 -1.51 16.56 -11.17
C ILE A 201 -2.44 15.83 -12.15
N LEU A 202 -3.72 15.68 -11.82
CA LEU A 202 -4.70 15.04 -12.72
C LEU A 202 -4.81 15.75 -14.09
N SER A 203 -4.57 17.06 -14.13
CA SER A 203 -4.65 17.82 -15.39
C SER A 203 -3.35 17.90 -16.19
N GLN A 204 -2.18 17.93 -15.53
CA GLN A 204 -0.90 18.29 -16.15
C GLN A 204 0.17 17.20 -16.09
N ASP A 205 0.06 16.21 -15.18
CA ASP A 205 1.09 15.19 -15.05
C ASP A 205 1.25 14.43 -16.37
N SER A 206 2.47 14.26 -16.84
CA SER A 206 2.74 13.58 -18.11
C SER A 206 2.47 12.08 -18.03
N GLU A 207 2.54 11.48 -16.85
CA GLU A 207 2.49 10.04 -16.65
C GLU A 207 1.15 9.58 -16.07
N GLY A 208 0.74 8.37 -16.41
CA GLY A 208 -0.57 7.84 -16.00
C GLY A 208 -0.67 7.54 -14.51
N PHE A 209 0.41 7.04 -13.88
CA PHE A 209 0.37 6.56 -12.50
C PHE A 209 -0.10 7.62 -11.48
N PRO A 210 0.41 8.86 -11.48
CA PRO A 210 -0.04 9.88 -10.53
C PRO A 210 -1.50 10.29 -10.80
N ARG A 211 -1.90 10.40 -12.08
CA ARG A 211 -3.28 10.73 -12.46
C ARG A 211 -4.27 9.66 -12.00
N ARG A 212 -3.92 8.37 -12.15
CA ARG A 212 -4.71 7.24 -11.61
C ARG A 212 -4.83 7.36 -10.08
N ALA A 213 -3.72 7.63 -9.40
CA ALA A 213 -3.69 7.78 -7.95
C ALA A 213 -4.56 8.96 -7.47
N VAL A 214 -4.64 10.08 -8.20
CA VAL A 214 -5.56 11.17 -7.86
C VAL A 214 -7.01 10.71 -7.90
N VAL A 215 -7.45 10.01 -8.94
CA VAL A 215 -8.85 9.54 -8.99
C VAL A 215 -9.12 8.54 -7.86
N GLN A 216 -8.17 7.64 -7.59
CA GLN A 216 -8.26 6.70 -6.46
C GLN A 216 -8.28 7.39 -5.10
N PHE A 217 -7.58 8.52 -4.92
CA PHE A 217 -7.68 9.34 -3.72
C PHE A 217 -9.13 9.78 -3.46
N PHE A 218 -9.83 10.28 -4.48
CA PHE A 218 -11.22 10.73 -4.34
C PHE A 218 -12.19 9.56 -4.13
N ILE A 219 -11.93 8.40 -4.75
CA ILE A 219 -12.68 7.17 -4.48
C ILE A 219 -12.54 6.77 -3.00
N ASN A 220 -11.31 6.73 -2.48
CA ASN A 220 -11.06 6.39 -1.08
C ASN A 220 -11.69 7.41 -0.12
N TRP A 221 -11.64 8.69 -0.48
CA TRP A 221 -12.29 9.75 0.28
C TRP A 221 -13.79 9.50 0.40
N LEU A 222 -14.51 9.28 -0.70
CA LEU A 222 -15.96 9.03 -0.64
C LEU A 222 -16.31 7.75 0.15
N LYS A 223 -15.52 6.68 -0.03
CA LYS A 223 -15.72 5.42 0.71
C LYS A 223 -15.58 5.60 2.23
N THR A 224 -14.70 6.50 2.67
CA THR A 224 -14.46 6.76 4.10
C THR A 224 -15.37 7.85 4.67
N HIS A 225 -15.91 8.73 3.82
CA HIS A 225 -16.75 9.87 4.22
C HIS A 225 -18.01 9.99 3.34
N PRO A 226 -19.02 9.12 3.54
CA PRO A 226 -20.20 9.05 2.68
C PRO A 226 -21.10 10.29 2.71
N SER A 227 -20.85 11.25 3.60
CA SER A 227 -21.63 12.49 3.72
C SER A 227 -20.94 13.71 3.06
N SER A 228 -19.68 13.55 2.63
CA SER A 228 -18.83 14.65 2.15
C SER A 228 -19.01 15.01 0.68
N SER A 229 -19.87 14.29 -0.06
CA SER A 229 -20.15 14.57 -1.49
C SER A 229 -20.70 15.98 -1.73
N SER A 230 -21.46 16.50 -0.75
CA SER A 230 -22.07 17.82 -0.80
C SER A 230 -21.04 18.96 -0.61
N SER A 231 -20.10 18.79 0.32
CA SER A 231 -19.07 19.78 0.68
C SER A 231 -17.93 19.88 -0.34
N SER A 232 -17.58 18.78 -1.02
CA SER A 232 -16.47 18.72 -2.00
C SER A 232 -16.92 18.81 -3.47
N SER A 233 -18.14 19.29 -3.71
CA SER A 233 -18.77 19.16 -5.03
C SER A 233 -18.02 19.86 -6.19
N SER A 234 -17.22 20.90 -5.93
CA SER A 234 -16.40 21.56 -6.97
C SER A 234 -15.19 20.71 -7.38
N SER A 235 -14.47 20.14 -6.41
CA SER A 235 -13.34 19.25 -6.64
C SER A 235 -13.79 17.97 -7.33
N LEU A 236 -14.87 17.34 -6.86
CA LEU A 236 -15.45 16.14 -7.48
C LEU A 236 -15.86 16.39 -8.94
N ARG A 237 -16.54 17.50 -9.24
CA ARG A 237 -16.87 17.85 -10.64
C ARG A 237 -15.62 18.03 -11.50
N SER A 238 -14.56 18.62 -10.95
CA SER A 238 -13.30 18.80 -11.65
C SER A 238 -12.62 17.46 -11.95
N VAL A 239 -12.60 16.54 -10.97
CA VAL A 239 -12.07 15.18 -11.15
C VAL A 239 -12.85 14.43 -12.23
N LEU A 240 -14.18 14.47 -12.19
CA LEU A 240 -15.02 13.82 -13.20
C LEU A 240 -14.78 14.39 -14.61
N SER A 241 -14.66 15.71 -14.73
CA SER A 241 -14.39 16.36 -16.01
C SER A 241 -13.00 16.02 -16.56
N LEU A 242 -11.97 16.09 -15.73
CA LEU A 242 -10.60 15.79 -16.13
C LEU A 242 -10.43 14.30 -16.43
N GLY A 243 -10.88 13.43 -15.53
CA GLY A 243 -10.73 11.98 -15.65
C GLY A 243 -11.50 11.38 -16.83
N SER A 244 -12.70 11.89 -17.15
CA SER A 244 -13.47 11.43 -18.32
C SER A 244 -12.83 11.79 -19.66
N THR A 245 -11.99 12.83 -19.70
CA THR A 245 -11.28 13.29 -20.88
C THR A 245 -9.82 12.84 -20.93
N ASP A 246 -9.33 12.12 -19.92
CA ASP A 246 -7.95 11.65 -19.84
C ASP A 246 -7.58 10.70 -20.99
N LEU A 247 -6.31 10.73 -21.39
CA LEU A 247 -5.79 9.86 -22.44
C LEU A 247 -5.55 8.42 -21.95
N ASP A 248 -5.30 8.25 -20.65
CA ASP A 248 -5.10 6.95 -20.01
C ASP A 248 -6.47 6.30 -19.72
N TRP A 249 -6.66 5.09 -20.26
CA TRP A 249 -7.91 4.35 -20.09
C TRP A 249 -8.15 3.94 -18.63
N GLU A 250 -7.10 3.72 -17.83
CA GLU A 250 -7.26 3.36 -16.41
C GLU A 250 -7.78 4.54 -15.60
N VAL A 251 -7.37 5.77 -15.95
CA VAL A 251 -7.93 6.99 -15.33
C VAL A 251 -9.42 7.09 -15.62
N LYS A 252 -9.84 6.81 -16.86
CA LYS A 252 -11.26 6.76 -17.23
C LYS A 252 -12.03 5.68 -16.48
N VAL A 253 -11.47 4.48 -16.34
CA VAL A 253 -12.10 3.37 -15.59
C VAL A 253 -12.27 3.75 -14.13
N HIS A 254 -11.25 4.29 -13.47
CA HIS A 254 -11.40 4.78 -12.09
C HIS A 254 -12.41 5.94 -12.01
N THR A 255 -12.48 6.80 -13.02
CA THR A 255 -13.48 7.87 -13.05
C THR A 255 -14.90 7.31 -13.11
N LEU A 256 -15.13 6.21 -13.83
CA LEU A 256 -16.41 5.51 -13.85
C LEU A 256 -16.74 4.89 -12.49
N GLU A 257 -15.77 4.27 -11.81
CA GLU A 257 -15.95 3.78 -10.43
C GLU A 257 -16.35 4.93 -9.48
N LEU A 258 -15.73 6.11 -9.65
CA LEU A 258 -16.07 7.29 -8.86
C LEU A 258 -17.52 7.77 -9.12
N VAL A 259 -17.97 7.73 -10.39
CA VAL A 259 -19.37 8.05 -10.74
C VAL A 259 -20.34 7.05 -10.11
N GLU A 260 -20.02 5.75 -10.16
CA GLU A 260 -20.85 4.69 -9.57
C GLU A 260 -21.06 4.93 -8.07
N LEU A 261 -19.99 5.21 -7.33
CA LEU A 261 -20.07 5.53 -5.89
C LEU A 261 -20.96 6.75 -5.60
N LEU A 262 -20.88 7.80 -6.42
CA LEU A 262 -21.73 8.99 -6.28
C LEU A 262 -23.20 8.69 -6.62
N MET A 263 -23.46 7.78 -7.56
CA MET A 263 -24.82 7.36 -7.90
C MET A 263 -25.43 6.53 -6.77
N GLU A 264 -24.67 5.61 -6.17
CA GLU A 264 -25.11 4.82 -5.01
C GLU A 264 -25.48 5.72 -3.82
N GLU A 265 -24.72 6.79 -3.59
CA GLU A 265 -25.01 7.76 -2.52
C GLU A 265 -26.28 8.59 -2.79
N THR A 266 -26.52 8.97 -4.05
CA THR A 266 -27.64 9.84 -4.45
C THR A 266 -28.96 9.10 -4.71
N LEU A 267 -28.92 7.78 -4.92
CA LEU A 267 -30.09 6.92 -5.10
C LEU A 267 -30.25 5.97 -3.89
N PRO A 268 -30.78 6.44 -2.75
CA PRO A 268 -31.13 5.54 -1.66
C PRO A 268 -32.33 4.66 -2.06
N GLY A 269 -32.05 3.41 -2.45
CA GLY A 269 -33.04 2.33 -2.48
C GLY A 269 -33.32 1.69 -3.85
N HIS A 270 -32.54 0.65 -4.18
CA HIS A 270 -33.05 -0.60 -4.76
C HIS A 270 -32.41 -1.76 -3.99
N GLN A 271 -32.58 -1.81 -2.66
CA GLN A 271 -32.60 -3.12 -2.01
C GLN A 271 -33.82 -3.84 -2.60
N GLU A 272 -33.59 -5.02 -3.15
CA GLU A 272 -34.60 -5.95 -3.63
C GLU A 272 -35.70 -6.08 -2.57
N SER A 273 -36.75 -5.28 -2.72
CA SER A 273 -38.02 -5.58 -2.10
C SER A 273 -38.50 -6.80 -2.86
N GLU A 274 -38.30 -7.98 -2.29
CA GLU A 274 -38.94 -9.21 -2.70
C GLU A 274 -40.41 -8.88 -2.97
N LEU A 275 -40.75 -8.74 -4.24
CA LEU A 275 -42.12 -8.55 -4.66
C LEU A 275 -42.79 -9.92 -4.56
N GLY A 276 -43.06 -10.33 -3.31
CA GLY A 276 -44.13 -11.25 -2.96
C GLY A 276 -45.46 -10.60 -3.29
N SER A 277 -45.71 -10.34 -4.57
CA SER A 277 -47.01 -9.99 -5.12
C SER A 277 -47.47 -11.17 -5.93
N ALA A 278 -48.31 -12.00 -5.30
CA ALA A 278 -49.05 -13.04 -5.99
C ALA A 278 -49.77 -12.44 -7.22
N PRO A 279 -49.74 -13.10 -8.39
CA PRO A 279 -50.49 -12.62 -9.54
C PRO A 279 -51.99 -12.85 -9.29
N PRO A 280 -52.87 -11.91 -9.68
CA PRO A 280 -54.32 -12.14 -9.61
C PRO A 280 -54.72 -13.22 -10.62
N PRO A 281 -55.76 -14.03 -10.32
CA PRO A 281 -56.18 -15.12 -11.17
C PRO A 281 -57.04 -14.63 -12.35
N TYR A 282 -57.27 -15.54 -13.30
CA TYR A 282 -58.02 -15.46 -14.58
C TYR A 282 -57.15 -15.05 -15.78
N GLY A 283 -57.09 -15.78 -16.88
CA GLY A 283 -57.78 -16.99 -17.31
C GLY A 283 -57.46 -17.21 -18.80
N GLY A 284 -57.09 -18.45 -19.15
CA GLY A 284 -56.99 -19.06 -20.49
C GLY A 284 -56.72 -18.21 -21.74
N SER A 285 -55.60 -18.48 -22.42
CA SER A 285 -55.61 -19.15 -23.75
C SER A 285 -54.20 -19.28 -24.32
N GLY A 286 -53.79 -20.53 -24.59
CA GLY A 286 -53.01 -20.96 -25.77
C GLY A 286 -51.63 -20.38 -26.04
N GLY A 287 -50.61 -21.24 -26.04
CA GLY A 287 -49.39 -21.00 -26.81
C GLY A 287 -48.11 -21.56 -26.21
N THR A 288 -47.87 -22.85 -26.44
CA THR A 288 -46.59 -23.54 -26.25
C THR A 288 -45.42 -22.82 -26.92
N ASN A 289 -44.28 -22.67 -26.23
CA ASN A 289 -43.02 -23.32 -26.63
C ASN A 289 -41.92 -23.10 -25.58
N LEU A 290 -41.48 -24.24 -25.03
CA LEU A 290 -40.34 -24.48 -24.18
C LEU A 290 -39.10 -24.74 -25.05
N LEU A 291 -37.92 -24.23 -24.69
CA LEU A 291 -36.55 -24.72 -25.02
C LEU A 291 -35.53 -23.75 -24.37
N THR A 292 -35.18 -23.92 -23.09
CA THR A 292 -34.00 -24.62 -22.52
C THR A 292 -32.61 -24.11 -22.98
N HIS A 293 -31.90 -23.55 -22.00
CA HIS A 293 -30.46 -23.38 -21.82
C HIS A 293 -29.52 -24.23 -22.69
N THR A 294 -28.41 -23.63 -23.11
CA THR A 294 -27.07 -24.26 -22.99
C THR A 294 -25.99 -23.21 -22.77
N ASP A 295 -25.21 -23.42 -21.71
CA ASP A 295 -23.93 -22.80 -21.39
C ASP A 295 -22.91 -22.98 -22.51
N LEU A 296 -22.12 -21.94 -22.79
CA LEU A 296 -20.78 -22.09 -23.37
C LEU A 296 -19.82 -21.12 -22.68
N THR A 297 -19.19 -21.64 -21.62
CA THR A 297 -17.91 -21.18 -21.10
C THR A 297 -16.82 -21.54 -22.10
N HIS A 298 -16.06 -20.54 -22.59
CA HIS A 298 -14.75 -20.80 -23.18
C HIS A 298 -13.73 -19.76 -22.72
N THR A 299 -12.78 -20.30 -21.98
CA THR A 299 -11.51 -19.76 -21.49
C THR A 299 -10.62 -19.33 -22.65
N LEU A 300 -10.12 -18.08 -22.62
CA LEU A 300 -9.00 -17.63 -23.45
C LEU A 300 -7.69 -17.77 -22.66
N ARG A 301 -6.89 -18.72 -23.12
CA ARG A 301 -5.53 -19.04 -22.67
C ARG A 301 -4.56 -18.09 -23.37
N CYS A 302 -3.77 -17.34 -22.60
CA CYS A 302 -2.67 -16.53 -23.11
C CYS A 302 -1.47 -17.43 -23.43
N ASP A 303 -1.17 -17.61 -24.71
CA ASP A 303 0.08 -18.24 -25.16
C ASP A 303 1.21 -17.21 -25.34
N ALA A 304 2.41 -17.70 -25.07
CA ALA A 304 3.65 -16.96 -24.88
C ALA A 304 4.22 -16.27 -26.13
N LYS A 305 4.93 -15.15 -25.90
CA LYS A 305 5.76 -14.44 -26.88
C LYS A 305 7.11 -15.17 -27.09
N PRO A 306 7.59 -15.36 -28.33
CA PRO A 306 8.92 -15.92 -28.57
C PRO A 306 10.03 -14.87 -28.49
N ALA A 307 11.21 -15.34 -28.09
CA ALA A 307 12.45 -14.58 -27.90
C ALA A 307 13.08 -14.12 -29.23
N LEU A 308 13.59 -12.88 -29.24
CA LEU A 308 14.46 -12.34 -30.29
C LEU A 308 15.93 -12.57 -29.89
N THR A 309 16.69 -13.17 -30.81
CA THR A 309 18.16 -13.33 -30.74
C THR A 309 18.87 -12.15 -31.42
N PRO A 310 20.16 -11.88 -31.10
CA PRO A 310 20.81 -10.62 -31.41
C PRO A 310 21.44 -10.59 -32.81
N SER A 311 21.36 -9.44 -33.46
CA SER A 311 22.02 -9.14 -34.73
C SER A 311 23.43 -8.63 -34.50
N ASN A 312 24.43 -9.40 -34.92
CA ASN A 312 25.82 -8.97 -35.08
C ASN A 312 25.93 -8.01 -36.28
N THR A 313 26.53 -6.85 -36.07
CA THR A 313 27.18 -6.07 -37.14
C THR A 313 28.51 -5.52 -36.65
N HIS A 314 29.59 -6.17 -37.08
CA HIS A 314 30.90 -5.55 -37.26
C HIS A 314 30.94 -4.92 -38.66
N HIS A 315 31.30 -3.63 -38.76
CA HIS A 315 32.36 -3.16 -39.65
C HIS A 315 32.65 -1.66 -39.49
N ASN A 316 33.96 -1.38 -39.51
CA ASN A 316 34.73 -0.12 -39.49
C ASN A 316 34.79 0.68 -38.19
#